data_AF-A0A1J3HT18-F1
#
_entry.id   AF-A0A1J3HT18-F1
#
_cell.length_a   1.000
_cell.length_b   1.000
_cell.length_c   1.000
_cell.angle_alpha   90.00
_cell.angle_beta   90.00
_cell.angle_gamma   90.00
#
_symmetry.space_group_name_H-M   'P 1'
#
loop_
_entity.id
_entity.type
_entity.pdbx_description
1 polymer ?
#
loop_
_entity_poly.entity_id
_entity_poly.type
_entity_poly.pdbx_seq_one_letter_code
_entity_poly.pdbx_strand_id
1 'polypeptide(L)'
;ANIIYLDQPVVTGFSYSRNPLADIPSDTKSAKLVNDFVRKWLAKHPEYSSNPFYVAGNSYSGKVIPAIVQEMSNGNCICCQPQINLQGYLLGNPVTDFDDDQNSRISFAHGMALISDELYESMKRSCGGD
;
A
#
# COMPACT_ATOMS: atom_id res chain seq x y z
N ALA A 1 -18.53 9.19 -3.75
CA ALA A 1 -17.54 8.93 -2.68
C ALA A 1 -16.84 10.23 -2.33
N ASN A 2 -16.38 10.39 -1.09
CA ASN A 2 -15.47 11.46 -0.70
C ASN A 2 -14.05 10.87 -0.72
N ILE A 3 -13.11 11.54 -1.38
CA ILE A 3 -11.77 10.98 -1.62
C ILE A 3 -10.73 11.82 -0.89
N ILE A 4 -9.88 11.16 -0.11
CA ILE A 4 -8.72 11.77 0.55
C ILE A 4 -7.47 11.27 -0.18
N TYR A 5 -6.71 12.20 -0.75
CA TYR A 5 -5.37 11.92 -1.27
C TYR A 5 -4.36 12.24 -0.17
N LEU A 6 -3.47 11.29 0.11
CA LEU A 6 -2.50 11.40 1.19
C LEU A 6 -1.09 11.23 0.65
N ASP A 7 -0.29 12.29 0.76
CA ASP A 7 1.16 12.22 0.54
C ASP A 7 1.80 11.42 1.68
N GLN A 8 2.23 10.19 1.38
CA GLN A 8 2.90 9.30 2.33
C GLN A 8 3.94 8.42 1.64
N PRO A 9 5.03 8.03 2.32
CA PRO A 9 5.38 8.37 3.70
C PRO A 9 5.86 9.83 3.85
N VAL A 10 6.28 10.21 5.05
CA VAL A 10 7.03 11.45 5.31
C VAL A 10 8.14 11.61 4.24
N VAL A 11 8.37 12.84 3.77
CA VAL A 11 9.28 13.21 2.67
C VAL A 11 8.67 13.03 1.26
N THR A 12 7.44 12.50 1.14
CA THR A 12 6.71 12.46 -0.13
C THR A 12 5.90 13.74 -0.35
N GLY A 13 6.00 14.35 -1.53
CA GLY A 13 5.19 15.51 -1.91
C GLY A 13 5.35 16.67 -0.92
N PHE A 14 4.26 17.06 -0.26
CA PHE A 14 4.26 18.11 0.76
C PHE A 14 4.38 17.58 2.20
N SER A 15 4.44 16.26 2.41
CA SER A 15 4.62 15.68 3.74
C SER A 15 6.07 15.81 4.20
N TYR A 16 6.28 16.40 5.39
CA TYR A 16 7.62 16.64 5.94
C TYR A 16 7.68 16.35 7.45
N SER A 17 8.91 16.24 7.96
CA SER A 17 9.19 16.10 9.38
C SER A 17 10.27 17.09 9.81
N ARG A 18 10.21 17.53 11.07
CA ARG A 18 11.30 18.29 11.72
C ARG A 18 12.28 17.38 12.47
N ASN A 19 11.95 16.11 12.62
CA ASN A 19 12.82 15.08 13.18
C ASN A 19 13.52 14.34 12.03
N PRO A 20 14.86 14.41 11.91
CA PRO A 20 15.60 13.75 10.83
C PRO A 20 15.54 12.22 10.89
N LEU A 21 15.25 11.62 12.05
CA LEU A 21 15.02 10.16 12.17
C LEU A 21 13.65 9.73 11.62
N ALA A 22 12.77 10.70 11.30
CA ALA A 22 11.50 10.39 10.66
C ALA A 22 11.69 9.90 9.21
N ASP A 23 12.78 10.29 8.57
CA ASP A 23 13.04 10.11 7.14
C ASP A 23 13.47 8.68 6.76
N ILE A 24 13.76 7.83 7.75
CA ILE A 24 14.06 6.42 7.52
C ILE A 24 12.76 5.71 7.09
N PRO A 25 12.66 5.22 5.83
CA PRO A 25 11.45 4.58 5.33
C PRO A 25 11.20 3.25 6.03
N SER A 26 9.94 2.96 6.33
CA SER A 26 9.51 1.70 6.92
C SER A 26 8.01 1.52 6.69
N ASP A 27 7.62 0.38 6.13
CA ASP A 27 6.22 0.07 5.82
C ASP A 27 5.36 0.02 7.09
N THR A 28 5.88 -0.60 8.16
CA THR A 28 5.19 -0.69 9.46
C THR A 28 5.04 0.67 10.14
N LYS A 29 6.08 1.51 10.05
CA LYS A 29 6.01 2.90 10.55
C LYS A 29 5.01 3.72 9.74
N SER A 30 5.03 3.58 8.41
CA SER A 30 4.09 4.28 7.54
C SER A 30 2.65 3.88 7.87
N ALA A 31 2.38 2.58 8.04
CA ALA A 31 1.05 2.09 8.38
C ALA A 31 0.48 2.71 9.67
N LYS A 32 1.31 2.80 10.71
CA LYS A 32 0.95 3.45 11.98
C LYS A 32 0.68 4.94 11.81
N LEU A 33 1.54 5.65 11.08
CA LEU A 33 1.39 7.08 10.83
C LEU A 33 0.13 7.40 10.02
N VAL A 34 -0.23 6.55 9.06
CA VAL A 34 -1.47 6.70 8.28
C VAL A 34 -2.70 6.44 9.14
N ASN A 35 -2.70 5.41 9.99
CA ASN A 35 -3.79 5.19 10.95
C ASN A 35 -3.96 6.40 11.90
N ASP A 36 -2.85 6.92 12.42
CA ASP A 36 -2.85 8.13 13.26
C ASP A 36 -3.40 9.35 12.52
N PHE A 37 -2.99 9.54 11.25
CA PHE A 37 -3.49 10.61 10.41
C PHE A 37 -5.01 10.51 10.23
N VAL A 38 -5.53 9.34 9.85
CA VAL A 38 -6.96 9.14 9.60
C VAL A 38 -7.78 9.37 10.87
N ARG A 39 -7.33 8.87 12.02
CA ARG A 39 -8.02 9.10 13.31
C ARG A 39 -8.03 10.58 13.70
N LYS A 40 -6.90 11.27 13.55
CA LYS A 40 -6.82 12.72 13.80
C LYS A 40 -7.66 13.53 12.82
N TRP A 41 -7.73 13.10 11.56
CA TRP A 41 -8.58 13.71 10.55
C TRP A 41 -10.05 13.54 10.89
N LEU A 42 -10.51 12.32 11.20
CA LEU A 42 -11.89 12.05 11.63
C LEU A 42 -12.26 12.79 12.92
N ALA A 43 -11.34 12.94 13.87
CA ALA A 43 -11.58 13.72 15.08
C ALA A 43 -11.84 15.21 14.79
N LYS A 44 -11.24 15.75 13.72
CA LYS A 44 -11.47 17.13 13.25
C LYS A 44 -12.68 17.25 12.32
N HIS A 45 -13.09 16.15 11.71
CA HIS A 45 -14.17 16.08 10.74
C HIS A 45 -15.21 15.02 11.16
N PRO A 46 -15.85 15.18 12.34
CA PRO A 46 -16.72 14.17 12.94
C PRO A 46 -17.93 13.83 12.06
N GLU A 47 -18.35 14.71 11.16
CA GLU A 47 -19.43 14.51 10.20
C GLU A 47 -19.18 13.34 9.23
N TYR A 48 -17.93 12.85 9.10
CA TYR A 48 -17.58 11.69 8.29
C TYR A 48 -17.48 10.38 9.10
N SER A 49 -17.65 10.40 10.43
CA SER A 49 -17.35 9.25 11.30
C SER A 49 -18.19 8.00 11.00
N SER A 50 -19.43 8.18 10.55
CA SER A 50 -20.32 7.08 10.18
C SER A 50 -20.13 6.60 8.75
N ASN A 51 -19.36 7.30 7.91
CA ASN A 51 -19.24 6.96 6.50
C ASN A 51 -18.44 5.66 6.32
N PRO A 52 -18.88 4.76 5.41
CA PRO A 52 -18.06 3.65 4.95
C PRO A 52 -16.66 4.11 4.54
N PHE A 53 -15.64 3.56 5.18
CA PHE A 53 -14.24 3.91 4.92
C PHE A 53 -13.56 2.77 4.18
N TYR A 54 -12.96 3.11 3.03
CA TYR A 54 -12.17 2.20 2.21
C TYR A 54 -10.77 2.77 2.00
N VAL A 55 -9.77 1.90 1.99
CA VAL A 55 -8.39 2.28 1.67
C VAL A 55 -8.06 1.78 0.27
N ALA A 56 -7.63 2.64 -0.64
CA ALA A 56 -7.32 2.26 -2.01
C ALA A 56 -5.94 2.76 -2.44
N GLY A 57 -5.27 2.00 -3.30
CA GLY A 57 -3.96 2.37 -3.84
C GLY A 57 -3.49 1.45 -4.96
N ASN A 58 -2.33 1.80 -5.52
CA ASN A 58 -1.77 1.17 -6.71
C ASN A 58 -0.29 0.81 -6.52
N SER A 59 0.22 -0.18 -7.26
CA SER A 59 1.64 -0.55 -7.30
C SER A 59 2.20 -0.95 -5.92
N TYR A 60 3.25 -0.29 -5.41
CA TYR A 60 3.84 -0.58 -4.10
C TYR A 60 2.83 -0.47 -2.94
N SER A 61 1.69 0.17 -3.16
CA SER A 61 0.57 0.18 -2.21
C SER A 61 0.09 -1.22 -1.82
N GLY A 62 0.36 -2.24 -2.65
CA GLY A 62 0.13 -3.65 -2.31
C GLY A 62 0.82 -4.12 -1.02
N LYS A 63 1.95 -3.51 -0.64
CA LYS A 63 2.64 -3.78 0.63
C LYS A 63 2.05 -2.97 1.79
N VAL A 64 1.86 -1.66 1.59
CA VAL A 64 1.51 -0.75 2.69
C VAL A 64 0.02 -0.73 3.02
N ILE A 65 -0.89 -0.88 2.05
CA ILE A 65 -2.35 -0.81 2.31
C ILE A 65 -2.84 -1.96 3.20
N PRO A 66 -2.47 -3.24 2.95
CA PRO A 66 -2.86 -4.32 3.86
C PRO A 66 -2.37 -4.05 5.30
N ALA A 67 -1.15 -3.54 5.46
CA ALA A 67 -0.62 -3.16 6.76
C ALA A 67 -1.40 -2.00 7.41
N ILE A 68 -1.74 -0.95 6.64
CA ILE A 68 -2.57 0.18 7.10
C ILE A 68 -3.94 -0.31 7.58
N VAL A 69 -4.62 -1.13 6.79
CA VAL A 69 -5.95 -1.67 7.08
C VAL A 69 -5.89 -2.55 8.34
N GLN A 70 -4.83 -3.35 8.49
CA GLN A 70 -4.60 -4.15 9.69
C GLN A 70 -4.41 -3.27 10.93
N GLU A 71 -3.60 -2.21 10.85
CA GLU A 71 -3.41 -1.26 11.96
C GLU A 71 -4.73 -0.55 12.33
N MET A 72 -5.53 -0.14 11.33
CA MET A 72 -6.85 0.46 11.57
C MET A 72 -7.80 -0.51 12.27
N SER A 73 -7.87 -1.76 11.78
CA SER A 73 -8.71 -2.82 12.35
C SER A 73 -8.29 -3.13 13.79
N ASN A 74 -6.98 -3.31 14.05
CA ASN A 74 -6.45 -3.57 15.39
C ASN A 74 -6.76 -2.41 16.34
N GLY A 75 -6.57 -1.16 15.89
CA GLY A 75 -6.92 0.03 16.65
C GLY A 75 -8.40 0.10 17.01
N ASN A 76 -9.29 -0.33 16.11
CA ASN A 76 -10.71 -0.42 16.42
C ASN A 76 -10.99 -1.45 17.52
N CYS A 77 -10.38 -2.65 17.43
CA CYS A 77 -10.54 -3.72 18.42
C CYS A 77 -10.12 -3.32 19.84
N ILE A 78 -9.08 -2.49 19.99
CA ILE A 78 -8.62 -1.98 21.30
C ILE A 78 -9.28 -0.65 21.71
N CYS A 79 -10.41 -0.31 21.10
CA CYS A 79 -11.23 0.86 21.42
C CYS A 79 -10.52 2.22 21.20
N CYS A 80 -9.53 2.32 20.29
CA CYS A 80 -8.98 3.62 19.91
C CYS A 80 -10.08 4.51 19.31
N GLN A 81 -10.05 5.81 19.65
CA GLN A 81 -11.03 6.79 19.17
C GLN A 81 -10.40 7.81 18.22
N PRO A 82 -11.16 8.34 17.24
CA PRO A 82 -12.48 7.85 16.83
C PRO A 82 -12.38 6.47 16.15
N GLN A 83 -13.44 5.67 16.28
CA GLN A 83 -13.58 4.41 15.52
C GLN A 83 -13.69 4.71 14.03
N ILE A 84 -12.99 3.90 13.22
CA ILE A 84 -13.05 4.01 11.76
C ILE A 84 -14.10 3.00 11.28
N ASN A 85 -15.13 3.43 10.54
CA ASN A 85 -16.09 2.53 9.92
C ASN A 85 -15.48 1.82 8.68
N LEU A 86 -14.44 1.03 8.92
CA LEU A 86 -13.64 0.35 7.91
C LEU A 86 -14.43 -0.79 7.26
N GLN A 87 -14.61 -0.71 5.94
CA GLN A 87 -15.39 -1.68 5.16
C GLN A 87 -14.52 -2.53 4.23
N GLY A 88 -13.32 -2.08 3.89
CA GLY A 88 -12.40 -2.86 3.07
C GLY A 88 -11.30 -2.03 2.43
N TYR A 89 -10.61 -2.65 1.47
CA TYR A 89 -9.56 -1.99 0.71
C TYR A 89 -9.51 -2.49 -0.73
N LEU A 90 -8.90 -1.70 -1.61
CA LEU A 90 -8.76 -1.98 -3.03
C LEU A 90 -7.33 -1.76 -3.49
N LEU A 91 -6.82 -2.70 -4.26
CA LEU A 91 -5.46 -2.68 -4.79
C LEU A 91 -5.48 -2.73 -6.31
N GLY A 92 -4.92 -1.71 -6.96
CA GLY A 92 -4.60 -1.72 -8.39
C GLY A 92 -3.18 -2.21 -8.60
N ASN A 93 -2.97 -3.13 -9.56
CA ASN A 93 -1.66 -3.67 -9.97
C ASN A 93 -0.64 -3.78 -8.82
N PRO A 94 -0.98 -4.44 -7.70
CA PRO A 94 -0.19 -4.37 -6.49
C PRO A 94 1.12 -5.15 -6.61
N VAL A 95 2.11 -4.72 -5.84
CA VAL A 95 3.21 -5.62 -5.43
C VAL A 95 2.72 -6.42 -4.23
N THR A 96 2.56 -7.73 -4.38
CA THR A 96 2.10 -8.66 -3.33
C THR A 96 3.19 -9.60 -2.87
N ASP A 97 3.86 -10.26 -3.80
CA ASP A 97 4.94 -11.21 -3.54
C ASP A 97 6.06 -10.94 -4.54
N PHE A 98 7.26 -10.64 -4.05
CA PHE A 98 8.32 -10.14 -4.94
C PHE A 98 8.81 -11.20 -5.92
N ASP A 99 8.81 -12.46 -5.51
CA ASP A 99 9.35 -13.53 -6.35
C ASP A 99 8.31 -13.81 -7.45
N ASP A 100 7.05 -14.04 -7.09
CA ASP A 100 5.97 -14.26 -8.06
C ASP A 100 5.75 -13.06 -9.00
N ASP A 101 5.78 -11.82 -8.45
CA ASP A 101 5.55 -10.59 -9.23
C ASP A 101 6.69 -10.27 -10.20
N GLN A 102 7.92 -10.74 -9.94
CA GLN A 102 9.05 -10.57 -10.85
C GLN A 102 9.07 -11.68 -11.90
N ASN A 103 8.82 -12.91 -11.48
CA ASN A 103 8.92 -14.10 -12.33
C ASN A 103 7.82 -14.12 -13.40
N SER A 104 6.62 -13.71 -13.01
CA SER A 104 5.50 -13.55 -13.93
C SER A 104 5.77 -12.54 -15.05
N ARG A 105 6.69 -11.57 -14.88
CA ARG A 105 7.03 -10.58 -15.91
C ARG A 105 7.67 -11.20 -17.13
N ILE A 106 8.46 -12.25 -16.95
CA ILE A 106 9.16 -12.94 -18.04
C ILE A 106 8.13 -13.62 -18.94
N SER A 107 7.22 -14.39 -18.35
CA SER A 107 6.13 -15.06 -19.08
C SER A 107 5.15 -14.05 -19.68
N PHE A 108 4.84 -12.95 -18.98
CA PHE A 108 4.02 -11.87 -19.54
C PHE A 108 4.68 -11.22 -20.75
N ALA A 109 5.96 -10.87 -20.67
CA ALA A 109 6.69 -10.25 -21.77
C ALA A 109 6.75 -11.17 -23.01
N HIS A 110 6.96 -12.47 -22.80
CA HIS A 110 6.94 -13.46 -23.89
C HIS A 110 5.55 -13.59 -24.51
N GLY A 111 4.49 -13.75 -23.69
CA GLY A 111 3.11 -13.85 -24.16
C GLY A 111 2.60 -12.61 -24.90
N MET A 112 3.20 -11.45 -24.63
CA MET A 112 2.92 -10.18 -25.32
C MET A 112 3.88 -9.90 -26.50
N ALA A 113 4.72 -10.87 -26.89
CA ALA A 113 5.72 -10.76 -27.96
C ALA A 113 6.73 -9.59 -27.77
N LEU A 114 7.02 -9.21 -26.52
CA LEU A 114 8.02 -8.20 -26.17
C LEU A 114 9.45 -8.76 -26.14
N ILE A 115 9.59 -10.08 -26.03
CA ILE A 115 10.87 -10.81 -26.06
C ILE A 115 10.79 -12.00 -27.01
N SER A 116 11.94 -12.40 -27.57
CA SER A 116 12.03 -13.56 -28.47
C SER A 116 11.96 -14.89 -27.71
N ASP A 117 11.61 -15.97 -28.43
CA ASP A 117 11.66 -17.34 -27.91
C ASP A 117 13.06 -17.71 -27.39
N GLU A 118 14.11 -17.29 -28.09
CA GLU A 118 15.50 -17.52 -27.67
C GLU A 118 15.79 -16.88 -26.30
N LEU A 119 15.37 -15.62 -26.13
CA LEU A 119 15.59 -14.88 -24.89
C LEU A 119 14.74 -15.46 -23.74
N TYR A 120 13.49 -15.82 -24.00
CA TYR A 120 12.61 -16.47 -23.02
C TYR A 120 13.19 -17.81 -22.52
N GLU A 121 13.60 -18.68 -23.44
CA GLU A 121 14.20 -19.97 -23.11
C GLU A 121 15.57 -19.82 -22.43
N SER A 122 16.33 -18.78 -22.76
CA SER A 122 17.56 -18.43 -22.03
C SER A 122 17.26 -18.03 -20.59
N MET A 123 16.28 -17.14 -20.36
CA MET A 123 15.94 -16.68 -19.01
C MET A 123 15.39 -17.81 -18.14
N LYS A 124 14.56 -18.70 -18.69
CA LYS A 124 14.12 -19.91 -17.97
C LYS A 124 15.28 -20.77 -17.48
N ARG A 125 16.29 -21.00 -18.32
CA ARG A 125 17.45 -21.82 -17.94
C ARG A 125 18.35 -21.13 -16.93
N SER A 126 18.57 -19.82 -17.08
CA SER A 126 19.51 -19.06 -16.26
C SER A 126 18.95 -18.63 -14.91
N CYS A 127 17.65 -18.36 -14.83
CA CYS A 127 16.98 -17.89 -13.61
C CYS A 127 16.20 -19.00 -12.89
N GLY A 128 15.96 -20.14 -13.54
CA GLY A 128 15.32 -21.32 -12.94
C GLY A 128 13.85 -21.49 -13.32
N GLY A 129 13.29 -20.60 -14.14
CA GLY A 129 11.84 -20.54 -14.37
C GLY A 129 11.09 -19.82 -13.25
N ASP A 130 11.85 -19.46 -12.22
CA ASP A 130 11.60 -18.49 -11.17
C ASP A 130 12.63 -17.35 -11.29
#